data_AF-A0A929ZN87-F1
#
_entry.id   AF-A0A929ZN87-F1
#
_cell.length_a   1.000
_cell.length_b   1.000
_cell.length_c   1.000
_cell.angle_alpha   90.00
_cell.angle_beta   90.00
_cell.angle_gamma   90.00
#
_symmetry.space_group_name_H-M   'P 1'
#
loop_
_entity.id
_entity.type
_entity.pdbx_description
1 polymer ?
#
loop_
_entity_poly.entity_id
_entity_poly.type
_entity_poly.pdbx_seq_one_letter_code
_entity_poly.pdbx_strand_id
1 'polypeptide(L)'
;MDDYLEKIRKRGLNSFQMHEVEEGLKNGLDTEQIDIFAKSEYDHMQMQEIRLALEHGFTLKQISVFLDPSINYEAMNHARIKLQNENVIEEKARAKLHAMQLKNLFVVILILFLIGVAVVGGYFGRKYWLIFNQPMELELKSTHIDLGYGDAFNPIDYIDEYTKDDGVQLVLPNAIDTKHIGQVKVIYTLK
;
A
#
# COMPACT_ATOMS: atom_id res chain seq x y z
N MET A 1 27.47 -37.32 16.26
CA MET A 1 28.25 -37.18 15.00
C MET A 1 29.17 -38.37 14.81
N ASP A 2 30.03 -38.68 15.78
CA ASP A 2 31.02 -39.76 15.67
C ASP A 2 30.43 -41.15 15.39
N ASP A 3 29.31 -41.50 16.04
CA ASP A 3 28.60 -42.77 15.81
C ASP A 3 28.05 -42.88 14.36
N TYR A 4 27.58 -41.76 13.80
CA TYR A 4 27.09 -41.72 12.42
C TYR A 4 28.23 -41.88 11.41
N LEU A 5 29.33 -41.15 11.57
CA LEU A 5 30.50 -41.27 10.70
C LEU A 5 31.08 -42.69 10.74
N GLU A 6 31.08 -43.34 11.90
CA GLU A 6 31.49 -44.73 12.03
C GLU A 6 30.55 -45.69 11.27
N LYS A 7 29.24 -45.47 11.35
CA LYS A 7 28.25 -46.20 10.53
C LYS A 7 28.49 -46.00 9.03
N ILE A 8 28.82 -44.78 8.60
CA ILE A 8 29.10 -44.47 7.19
C ILE A 8 30.41 -45.11 6.72
N ARG A 9 31.48 -45.09 7.54
CA ARG A 9 32.75 -45.75 7.21
C ARG A 9 32.58 -47.24 6.98
N LYS A 10 31.69 -47.90 7.73
CA LYS A 10 31.34 -49.32 7.53
C LYS A 10 30.64 -49.62 6.20
N ARG A 11 30.20 -48.61 5.43
CA ARG A 11 29.65 -48.77 4.07
C ARG A 11 30.73 -48.98 3.00
N GLY A 12 32.01 -48.96 3.35
CA GLY A 12 33.10 -49.20 2.42
C GLY A 12 33.39 -48.03 1.48
N LEU A 13 33.09 -46.80 1.92
CA LEU A 13 33.39 -45.58 1.17
C LEU A 13 34.91 -45.31 1.18
N ASN A 14 35.46 -44.89 0.05
CA ASN A 14 36.84 -44.41 -0.04
C ASN A 14 37.00 -42.99 0.55
N SER A 15 38.24 -42.51 0.64
CA SER A 15 38.53 -41.19 1.23
C SER A 15 37.84 -40.03 0.52
N PHE A 16 37.66 -40.09 -0.81
CA PHE A 16 36.99 -39.05 -1.58
C PHE A 16 35.48 -39.07 -1.34
N GLN A 17 34.86 -40.25 -1.28
CA GLN A 17 33.45 -40.39 -0.93
C GLN A 17 33.17 -39.95 0.52
N MET A 18 34.07 -40.28 1.45
CA MET A 18 34.00 -39.81 2.84
C MET A 18 34.12 -38.29 2.94
N HIS A 19 34.95 -37.66 2.10
CA HIS A 19 35.06 -36.20 2.04
C HIS A 19 33.73 -35.53 1.67
N GLU A 20 33.00 -36.05 0.68
CA GLU A 20 31.69 -35.50 0.32
C GLU A 20 30.66 -35.64 1.45
N VAL A 21 30.73 -36.71 2.25
CA VAL A 21 29.89 -36.86 3.45
C VAL A 21 30.22 -35.80 4.50
N GLU A 22 31.51 -35.60 4.76
CA GLU A 22 31.97 -34.60 5.73
C GLU A 22 31.61 -33.17 5.28
N GLU A 23 31.77 -32.83 4.00
CA GLU A 23 31.36 -31.53 3.45
C GLU A 23 29.84 -31.35 3.52
N GLY A 24 29.04 -32.38 3.22
CA GLY A 24 27.58 -32.29 3.35
C GLY A 24 27.14 -31.97 4.78
N LEU A 25 27.73 -32.65 5.77
CA LEU A 25 27.45 -32.39 7.20
C LEU A 25 27.88 -30.97 7.61
N LYS A 26 29.05 -30.52 7.13
CA LYS A 26 29.58 -29.18 7.39
C LYS A 26 28.70 -28.08 6.77
N ASN A 27 28.09 -28.36 5.62
CA ASN A 27 27.14 -27.45 4.96
C ASN A 27 25.70 -27.59 5.47
N GLY A 28 25.49 -28.33 6.57
CA GLY A 28 24.22 -28.37 7.28
C GLY A 28 23.21 -29.39 6.75
N LEU A 29 23.63 -30.33 5.89
CA LEU A 29 22.77 -31.46 5.53
C LEU A 29 22.58 -32.38 6.74
N ASP A 30 21.35 -32.81 6.96
CA ASP A 30 21.04 -33.79 8.00
C ASP A 30 21.42 -35.22 7.57
N THR A 31 21.41 -36.14 8.52
CA THR A 31 21.81 -37.53 8.26
C THR A 31 20.88 -38.26 7.29
N GLU A 32 19.61 -37.85 7.14
CA GLU A 32 18.70 -38.46 6.17
C GLU A 32 19.05 -38.01 4.75
N GLN A 33 19.40 -36.73 4.58
CA GLN A 33 19.89 -36.17 3.32
C GLN A 33 21.24 -36.79 2.92
N ILE A 34 22.17 -36.95 3.88
CA ILE A 34 23.45 -37.62 3.61
C ILE A 34 23.24 -39.07 3.18
N ASP A 35 22.30 -39.80 3.80
CA ASP A 35 22.00 -41.20 3.47
C ASP A 35 21.48 -41.41 2.02
N ILE A 36 21.03 -40.34 1.35
CA ILE A 36 20.65 -40.39 -0.08
C ILE A 36 21.87 -40.72 -0.95
N PHE A 37 23.02 -40.08 -0.68
CA PHE A 37 24.20 -40.13 -1.54
C PHE A 37 25.40 -40.86 -0.93
N ALA A 38 25.43 -41.07 0.40
CA ALA A 38 26.51 -41.78 1.11
C ALA A 38 26.45 -43.30 0.88
N LYS A 39 26.63 -43.73 -0.37
CA LYS A 39 26.53 -45.12 -0.82
C LYS A 39 27.68 -45.44 -1.77
N SER A 40 28.21 -46.66 -1.67
CA SER A 40 29.34 -47.13 -2.48
C SER A 40 29.03 -47.26 -3.98
N GLU A 41 27.75 -47.23 -4.35
CA GLU A 41 27.28 -47.26 -5.74
C GLU A 41 27.58 -45.98 -6.51
N TYR A 42 27.78 -44.85 -5.82
CA TYR A 42 28.16 -43.58 -6.44
C TYR A 42 29.65 -43.33 -6.31
N ASP A 43 30.30 -42.85 -7.37
CA ASP A 43 31.62 -42.25 -7.24
C ASP A 43 31.55 -40.87 -6.53
N HIS A 44 32.70 -40.35 -6.11
CA HIS A 44 32.76 -39.08 -5.38
C HIS A 44 32.23 -37.87 -6.19
N MET A 45 32.30 -37.89 -7.52
CA MET A 45 31.78 -36.80 -8.37
C MET A 45 30.25 -36.89 -8.47
N GLN A 46 29.69 -38.09 -8.58
CA GLN A 46 28.24 -38.31 -8.48
C GLN A 46 27.72 -37.88 -7.09
N MET A 47 28.42 -38.25 -6.01
CA MET A 47 28.09 -37.81 -4.64
C MET A 47 28.11 -36.28 -4.52
N GLN A 48 29.11 -35.62 -5.11
CA GLN A 48 29.22 -34.17 -5.14
C GLN A 48 28.00 -33.51 -5.80
N GLU A 49 27.56 -33.99 -6.97
CA GLU A 49 26.39 -33.41 -7.66
C GLU A 49 25.09 -33.59 -6.86
N ILE A 50 24.90 -34.74 -6.20
CA ILE A 50 23.74 -34.98 -5.33
C ILE A 50 23.80 -34.08 -4.10
N ARG A 51 24.96 -33.99 -3.44
CA ARG A 51 25.19 -33.11 -2.29
C ARG A 51 24.89 -31.66 -2.64
N LEU A 52 25.45 -31.16 -3.74
CA LEU A 52 25.23 -29.78 -4.18
C LEU A 52 23.74 -29.52 -4.42
N ALA A 53 22.99 -30.45 -5.01
CA ALA A 53 21.56 -30.27 -5.18
C ALA A 53 20.82 -30.19 -3.81
N LEU A 54 21.16 -31.04 -2.85
CA LEU A 54 20.56 -30.99 -1.51
C LEU A 54 20.92 -29.70 -0.77
N GLU A 55 22.15 -29.20 -0.88
CA GLU A 55 22.60 -27.93 -0.31
C GLU A 55 21.88 -26.71 -0.90
N HIS A 56 21.46 -26.81 -2.17
CA HIS A 56 20.59 -25.81 -2.82
C HIS A 56 19.10 -25.95 -2.44
N GLY A 57 18.78 -26.83 -1.48
CA GLY A 57 17.43 -27.01 -0.95
C GLY A 57 16.51 -27.85 -1.85
N PHE A 58 17.05 -28.57 -2.84
CA PHE A 58 16.23 -29.46 -3.65
C PHE A 58 15.77 -30.68 -2.83
N THR A 59 14.52 -31.05 -3.02
CA THR A 59 13.93 -32.24 -2.39
C THR A 59 14.34 -33.52 -3.14
N LEU A 60 14.28 -34.68 -2.45
CA LEU A 60 14.53 -35.99 -3.05
C LEU A 60 13.72 -36.23 -4.34
N LYS A 61 12.47 -35.77 -4.38
CA LYS A 61 11.59 -35.90 -5.55
C LYS A 61 12.05 -35.06 -6.74
N GLN A 62 12.67 -33.90 -6.51
CA GLN A 62 13.17 -33.05 -7.60
C GLN A 62 14.45 -33.62 -8.21
N ILE A 63 15.33 -34.17 -7.36
CA ILE A 63 16.62 -34.71 -7.80
C ILE A 63 16.54 -36.15 -8.30
N SER A 64 15.45 -36.88 -8.03
CA SER A 64 15.28 -38.30 -8.41
C SER A 64 15.49 -38.58 -9.90
N VAL A 65 15.37 -37.55 -10.75
CA VAL A 65 15.61 -37.64 -12.19
C VAL A 65 17.06 -37.97 -12.56
N PHE A 66 18.01 -37.78 -11.64
CA PHE A 66 19.43 -38.06 -11.88
C PHE A 66 20.09 -38.91 -10.78
N LEU A 67 19.34 -39.51 -9.86
CA LEU A 67 19.89 -40.36 -8.78
C LEU A 67 20.24 -41.79 -9.21
N ASP A 68 20.21 -42.12 -10.50
CA ASP A 68 20.60 -43.47 -10.93
C ASP A 68 22.14 -43.58 -10.94
N PRO A 69 22.75 -44.52 -10.20
CA PRO A 69 24.22 -44.69 -10.19
C PRO A 69 24.83 -45.01 -11.55
N SER A 70 24.04 -45.46 -12.53
CA SER A 70 24.49 -45.67 -13.92
C SER A 70 24.67 -44.37 -14.71
N ILE A 71 24.13 -43.24 -14.22
CA ILE A 71 24.28 -41.91 -14.84
C ILE A 71 25.59 -41.30 -14.38
N ASN A 72 26.49 -40.98 -15.32
CA ASN A 72 27.76 -40.33 -14.98
C ASN A 72 27.58 -38.93 -14.37
N TYR A 73 28.60 -38.44 -13.66
CA TYR A 73 28.56 -37.15 -12.97
C TYR A 73 28.28 -35.98 -13.93
N GLU A 74 28.73 -36.04 -15.19
CA GLU A 74 28.54 -34.98 -16.18
C GLU A 74 27.05 -34.81 -16.53
N ALA A 75 26.34 -35.92 -16.76
CA ALA A 75 24.90 -35.91 -16.97
C ALA A 75 24.15 -35.47 -15.70
N MET A 76 24.58 -35.89 -14.50
CA MET A 76 24.01 -35.40 -13.24
C MET A 76 24.20 -33.89 -13.07
N ASN A 77 25.39 -33.36 -13.41
CA ASN A 77 25.69 -31.93 -13.39
C ASN A 77 24.75 -31.15 -14.31
N HIS A 78 24.59 -31.60 -15.56
CA HIS A 78 23.65 -31.01 -16.50
C HIS A 78 22.21 -31.02 -15.98
N ALA A 79 21.77 -32.12 -15.36
CA ALA A 79 20.44 -32.22 -14.76
C ALA A 79 20.27 -31.24 -13.58
N ARG A 80 21.25 -31.16 -12.67
CA ARG A 80 21.25 -30.21 -11.54
C ARG A 80 21.21 -28.76 -12.02
N ILE A 81 22.06 -28.37 -12.98
CA ILE A 81 22.08 -27.02 -13.54
C ILE A 81 20.74 -26.67 -14.17
N LYS A 82 20.13 -27.61 -14.91
CA LYS A 82 18.82 -27.41 -15.52
C LYS A 82 17.75 -27.14 -14.45
N LEU A 83 17.71 -27.94 -13.39
CA LEU A 83 16.79 -27.76 -12.26
C LEU A 83 17.00 -26.41 -11.55
N GLN A 84 18.26 -26.00 -11.36
CA GLN A 84 18.61 -24.69 -10.80
C GLN A 84 18.10 -23.54 -11.68
N ASN A 85 18.32 -23.62 -12.99
CA ASN A 85 17.87 -22.58 -13.92
C ASN A 85 16.34 -22.49 -13.98
N GLU A 86 15.64 -23.62 -13.97
CA GLU A 86 14.18 -23.67 -13.94
C GLU A 86 13.62 -22.97 -12.68
N ASN A 87 14.17 -23.28 -11.50
CA ASN A 87 13.80 -22.61 -10.25
C ASN A 87 14.02 -21.09 -10.29
N VAL A 88 15.16 -20.63 -10.83
CA VAL A 88 15.47 -19.19 -10.95
C VAL A 88 14.48 -18.49 -11.91
N ILE A 89 14.08 -19.16 -13.00
CA ILE A 89 13.08 -18.62 -13.93
C ILE A 89 11.71 -18.52 -13.23
N GLU A 90 11.31 -19.55 -12.48
CA GLU A 90 10.05 -19.53 -11.74
C GLU A 90 10.02 -18.43 -10.68
N GLU A 91 11.10 -18.26 -9.89
CA GLU A 91 11.19 -17.21 -8.88
C GLU A 91 11.06 -15.82 -9.52
N LYS A 92 11.78 -15.57 -10.62
CA LYS A 92 11.67 -14.32 -11.39
C LYS A 92 10.27 -14.11 -11.96
N ALA A 93 9.64 -15.16 -12.49
CA ALA A 93 8.28 -15.09 -13.01
C ALA A 93 7.27 -14.73 -11.91
N ARG A 94 7.38 -15.34 -10.72
CA ARG A 94 6.56 -15.02 -9.55
C ARG A 94 6.81 -13.61 -9.05
N ALA A 95 8.07 -13.18 -8.93
CA ALA A 95 8.41 -11.81 -8.53
C ALA A 95 7.82 -10.77 -9.51
N LYS A 96 7.95 -11.03 -10.82
CA LYS A 96 7.37 -10.17 -11.86
C LYS A 96 5.84 -10.16 -11.80
N LEU A 97 5.21 -11.31 -11.54
CA LEU A 97 3.75 -11.42 -11.35
C LEU A 97 3.28 -10.61 -10.14
N HIS A 98 3.94 -10.75 -8.99
CA HIS A 98 3.63 -9.97 -7.79
C HIS A 98 3.80 -8.47 -8.01
N ALA A 99 4.87 -8.05 -8.69
CA ALA A 99 5.07 -6.65 -9.07
C ALA A 99 3.95 -6.12 -10.00
N MET A 100 3.51 -6.93 -10.97
CA MET A 100 2.38 -6.59 -11.84
C MET A 100 1.07 -6.49 -11.06
N GLN A 101 0.78 -7.43 -10.16
CA GLN A 101 -0.43 -7.41 -9.32
C GLN A 101 -0.47 -6.16 -8.43
N LEU A 102 0.66 -5.81 -7.79
CA LEU A 102 0.76 -4.62 -6.96
C LEU A 102 0.54 -3.33 -7.77
N LYS A 103 1.13 -3.24 -8.96
CA LYS A 103 0.92 -2.10 -9.87
C LYS A 103 -0.54 -1.96 -10.27
N ASN A 104 -1.21 -3.06 -10.62
CA ASN A 104 -2.62 -3.04 -11.00
C ASN A 104 -3.51 -2.62 -9.83
N LEU A 105 -3.26 -3.15 -8.62
CA LEU A 105 -3.98 -2.74 -7.41
C LEU A 105 -3.83 -1.24 -7.14
N PHE A 106 -2.60 -0.72 -7.23
CA PHE A 106 -2.32 0.70 -7.06
C PHE A 106 -3.10 1.56 -8.07
N VAL A 107 -3.13 1.16 -9.35
CA VAL A 107 -3.89 1.87 -10.38
C VAL A 107 -5.40 1.88 -10.07
N VAL A 108 -5.97 0.76 -9.62
CA VAL A 108 -7.38 0.68 -9.24
C VAL A 108 -7.70 1.61 -8.06
N ILE A 109 -6.85 1.61 -7.03
CA ILE A 109 -7.00 2.51 -5.87
C ILE A 109 -6.94 3.98 -6.30
N LEU A 110 -6.01 4.32 -7.20
CA LEU A 110 -5.87 5.69 -7.71
C LEU A 110 -7.10 6.14 -8.52
N ILE A 111 -7.69 5.26 -9.34
CA ILE A 111 -8.93 5.55 -10.06
C ILE A 111 -10.09 5.80 -9.09
N LEU A 112 -10.26 4.95 -8.07
CA LEU A 112 -11.31 5.10 -7.06
C LEU A 112 -11.13 6.39 -6.25
N PHE A 113 -9.89 6.75 -5.91
CA PHE A 113 -9.57 8.00 -5.25
C PHE A 113 -9.98 9.21 -6.09
N LEU A 114 -9.64 9.23 -7.39
CA LEU A 114 -10.03 10.31 -8.30
C LEU A 114 -11.55 10.43 -8.44
N ILE A 115 -12.27 9.31 -8.52
CA ILE A 115 -13.74 9.30 -8.51
C ILE A 115 -14.27 9.88 -7.19
N GLY A 116 -13.71 9.47 -6.05
CA GLY A 116 -14.08 10.00 -4.74
C GLY A 116 -13.88 11.51 -4.63
N VAL A 117 -12.73 12.02 -5.10
CA VAL A 117 -12.44 13.47 -5.14
C VAL A 117 -13.43 14.20 -6.04
N ALA A 118 -13.78 13.64 -7.20
CA ALA A 118 -14.77 14.25 -8.09
C ALA A 118 -16.18 14.29 -7.47
N VAL A 119 -16.60 13.22 -6.78
CA VAL A 119 -17.90 13.15 -6.08
C VAL A 119 -17.95 14.15 -4.92
N VAL A 120 -16.91 14.18 -4.09
CA VAL A 120 -16.78 15.13 -2.97
C VAL A 120 -16.76 16.56 -3.50
N GLY A 121 -15.93 16.84 -4.50
CA GLY A 121 -15.84 18.14 -5.16
C GLY A 121 -17.17 18.58 -5.77
N GLY A 122 -17.91 17.68 -6.41
CA GLY A 122 -19.24 17.96 -6.95
C GLY A 122 -20.29 18.24 -5.86
N TYR A 123 -20.32 17.42 -4.81
CA TYR A 123 -21.26 17.56 -3.69
C TYR A 123 -21.00 18.85 -2.90
N PHE A 124 -19.76 19.07 -2.46
CA PHE A 124 -19.38 20.28 -1.73
C PHE A 124 -19.40 21.51 -2.64
N GLY A 125 -18.94 21.39 -3.88
CA GLY A 125 -18.99 22.49 -4.85
C GLY A 125 -20.40 23.02 -5.04
N ARG A 126 -21.39 22.13 -5.24
CA ARG A 126 -22.80 22.53 -5.32
C ARG A 126 -23.29 23.19 -4.03
N LYS A 127 -22.93 22.64 -2.86
CA LYS A 127 -23.33 23.20 -1.56
C LYS A 127 -22.77 24.59 -1.31
N TYR A 128 -21.47 24.81 -1.54
CA TYR A 128 -20.82 26.10 -1.33
C TYR A 128 -21.18 27.14 -2.40
N TRP A 129 -21.43 26.73 -3.65
CA TRP A 129 -21.83 27.63 -4.72
C TRP A 129 -23.19 28.29 -4.45
N LEU A 130 -24.15 27.55 -3.89
CA LEU A 130 -25.46 28.08 -3.53
C LEU A 130 -25.39 29.15 -2.44
N ILE A 131 -24.54 28.94 -1.43
CA ILE A 131 -24.35 29.90 -0.33
C ILE A 131 -23.65 31.17 -0.83
N PHE A 132 -22.67 31.05 -1.73
CA PHE A 132 -21.93 32.21 -2.23
C PHE A 132 -22.72 33.05 -3.25
N ASN A 133 -23.57 32.43 -4.06
CA ASN A 133 -24.33 33.10 -5.12
C ASN A 133 -25.80 33.38 -4.72
N GLN A 134 -26.08 33.47 -3.42
CA GLN A 134 -27.41 33.82 -2.92
C GLN A 134 -27.69 35.32 -3.08
N PRO A 135 -28.93 35.73 -3.41
CA PRO A 135 -29.30 37.13 -3.45
C PRO A 135 -29.29 37.71 -2.03
N MET A 136 -28.48 38.76 -1.82
CA MET A 136 -28.47 39.54 -0.58
C MET A 136 -29.34 40.77 -0.77
N GLU A 137 -30.59 40.69 -0.32
CA GLU A 137 -31.58 41.73 -0.48
C GLU A 137 -31.97 42.29 0.89
N LEU A 138 -32.07 43.61 0.98
CA LEU A 138 -32.52 44.37 2.14
C LEU A 138 -33.48 45.45 1.66
N GLU A 139 -34.73 45.35 2.09
CA GLU A 139 -35.78 46.30 1.82
C GLU A 139 -36.12 47.10 3.08
N LEU A 140 -36.17 48.42 2.93
CA LEU A 140 -36.55 49.34 4.00
C LEU A 140 -37.99 49.80 3.76
N LYS A 141 -38.77 49.91 4.84
CA LYS A 141 -40.14 50.45 4.79
C LYS A 141 -40.18 51.87 4.25
N SER A 142 -39.14 52.64 4.52
CA SER A 142 -38.94 53.98 3.96
C SER A 142 -37.45 54.31 3.85
N THR A 143 -37.09 55.09 2.83
CA THR A 143 -35.73 55.64 2.65
C THR A 143 -35.49 56.92 3.45
N HIS A 144 -36.57 57.57 3.92
CA HIS A 144 -36.53 58.81 4.69
C HIS A 144 -37.50 58.71 5.87
N ILE A 145 -37.05 59.12 7.05
CA ILE A 145 -37.81 59.07 8.30
C ILE A 145 -37.68 60.42 8.98
N ASP A 146 -38.80 61.01 9.37
CA ASP A 146 -38.82 62.21 10.19
C ASP A 146 -39.03 61.82 11.65
N LEU A 147 -38.10 62.23 12.52
CA LEU A 147 -38.16 61.98 13.96
C LEU A 147 -38.31 63.31 14.70
N GLY A 148 -39.14 63.31 15.74
CA GLY A 148 -39.26 64.42 16.67
C GLY A 148 -38.03 64.57 17.56
N TYR A 149 -37.87 65.76 18.14
CA TYR A 149 -36.79 66.05 19.07
C TYR A 149 -36.88 65.14 20.30
N GLY A 150 -35.84 64.33 20.53
CA GLY A 150 -35.78 63.39 21.65
C GLY A 150 -36.53 62.07 21.45
N ASP A 151 -37.06 61.80 20.25
CA ASP A 151 -37.70 60.51 19.93
C ASP A 151 -36.68 59.37 19.92
N ALA A 152 -37.13 58.16 20.26
CA ALA A 152 -36.28 56.97 20.18
C ALA A 152 -36.16 56.48 18.74
N PHE A 153 -34.93 56.27 18.27
CA PHE A 153 -34.65 55.60 16.99
C PHE A 153 -34.28 54.13 17.23
N ASN A 154 -35.15 53.22 16.78
CA ASN A 154 -34.89 51.79 16.78
C ASN A 154 -34.72 51.28 15.34
N PRO A 155 -33.49 50.96 14.89
CA PRO A 155 -33.22 50.65 13.48
C PRO A 155 -33.99 49.45 12.92
N ILE A 156 -34.32 48.46 13.76
CA ILE A 156 -35.00 47.24 13.31
C ILE A 156 -36.44 47.51 12.85
N ASP A 157 -37.09 48.54 13.39
CA ASP A 157 -38.51 48.82 13.14
C ASP A 157 -38.77 49.31 11.71
N TYR A 158 -37.71 49.79 11.03
CA TYR A 158 -37.75 50.38 9.69
C TYR A 158 -37.33 49.43 8.57
N ILE A 159 -37.00 48.18 8.90
CA ILE A 159 -36.71 47.13 7.93
C ILE A 159 -38.03 46.45 7.55
N ASP A 160 -38.28 46.28 6.25
CA ASP A 160 -39.45 45.57 5.74
C ASP A 160 -39.13 44.09 5.60
N GLU A 161 -38.20 43.77 4.70
CA GLU A 161 -37.72 42.41 4.44
C GLU A 161 -36.20 42.39 4.26
N TYR A 162 -35.57 41.25 4.59
CA TYR A 162 -34.16 41.03 4.31
C TYR A 162 -33.87 39.53 4.20
N THR A 163 -32.82 39.17 3.46
CA THR A 163 -32.37 37.78 3.32
C THR A 163 -31.97 37.18 4.69
N LYS A 164 -32.64 36.08 5.10
CA LYS A 164 -32.43 35.37 6.39
C LYS A 164 -31.89 33.94 6.18
N ASP A 165 -30.95 33.79 5.27
CA ASP A 165 -30.36 32.49 4.93
C ASP A 165 -29.06 32.21 5.70
N ASP A 166 -28.61 30.95 5.59
CA ASP A 166 -27.42 30.44 6.28
C ASP A 166 -26.17 31.26 5.92
N GLY A 167 -25.56 31.88 6.95
CA GLY A 167 -24.37 32.70 6.80
C GLY A 167 -24.62 34.20 6.58
N VAL A 168 -25.87 34.64 6.44
CA VAL A 168 -26.22 36.07 6.31
C VAL A 168 -26.42 36.72 7.68
N GLN A 169 -25.74 37.84 7.92
CA GLN A 169 -25.83 38.62 9.15
C GLN A 169 -26.27 40.06 8.86
N LEU A 170 -27.36 40.48 9.50
CA LEU A 170 -27.80 41.87 9.53
C LEU A 170 -27.03 42.65 10.60
N VAL A 171 -26.27 43.64 10.15
CA VAL A 171 -25.58 44.59 11.02
C VAL A 171 -26.42 45.88 11.09
N LEU A 172 -26.94 46.15 12.28
CA LEU A 172 -27.70 47.37 12.55
C LEU A 172 -26.76 48.58 12.70
N PRO A 173 -27.23 49.77 12.30
CA PRO A 173 -26.51 51.02 12.51
C PRO A 173 -26.38 51.36 14.00
N ASN A 174 -25.39 52.18 14.33
CA ASN A 174 -25.22 52.72 15.68
C ASN A 174 -26.43 53.58 16.10
N ALA A 175 -26.67 53.66 17.41
CA ALA A 175 -27.71 54.52 17.97
C ALA A 175 -27.51 55.98 17.56
N ILE A 176 -28.62 56.65 17.26
CA ILE A 176 -28.64 58.06 16.83
C ILE A 176 -29.12 58.91 18.01
N ASP A 177 -28.44 60.03 18.26
CA ASP A 177 -28.90 61.04 19.19
C ASP A 177 -29.86 62.01 18.50
N THR A 178 -31.14 61.90 18.81
CA THR A 178 -32.23 62.73 18.25
C THR A 178 -32.39 64.08 18.95
N LYS A 179 -31.52 64.43 19.91
CA LYS A 179 -31.48 65.75 20.55
C LYS A 179 -30.69 66.79 19.76
N HIS A 180 -30.21 66.42 18.58
CA HIS A 180 -29.58 67.32 17.63
C HIS A 180 -30.42 67.40 16.35
N ILE A 181 -30.89 68.61 16.03
CA ILE A 181 -31.71 68.87 14.84
C ILE A 181 -30.81 68.87 13.61
N GLY A 182 -31.16 68.05 12.62
CA GLY A 182 -30.44 67.96 11.36
C GLY A 182 -30.76 66.68 10.60
N GLN A 183 -30.13 66.49 9.44
CA GLN A 183 -30.22 65.25 8.67
C GLN A 183 -29.09 64.31 9.07
N VAL A 184 -29.43 63.04 9.32
CA VAL A 184 -28.47 61.98 9.67
C VAL A 184 -28.60 60.86 8.67
N LYS A 185 -27.47 60.41 8.10
CA LYS A 185 -27.43 59.24 7.22
C LYS A 185 -27.19 57.98 8.03
N VAL A 186 -28.00 56.96 7.76
CA VAL A 186 -27.96 55.66 8.43
C VAL A 186 -27.64 54.59 7.40
N ILE A 187 -26.80 53.61 7.76
CA ILE A 187 -26.37 52.54 6.86
C ILE A 187 -26.69 51.20 7.51
N TYR A 188 -27.47 50.39 6.81
CA TYR A 188 -27.72 48.99 7.13
C TYR A 188 -26.81 48.13 6.27
N THR A 189 -26.30 47.01 6.80
CA THR A 189 -25.38 46.14 6.06
C THR A 189 -25.79 44.69 6.25
N LEU A 190 -25.91 43.96 5.13
CA LEU A 190 -25.94 42.50 5.12
C LEU A 190 -24.54 41.98 4.80
N LYS A 191 -24.08 40.98 5.56
CA LYS A 191 -22.78 40.32 5.41
C LYS A 191 -22.93 38.82 5.34
#